data_AF-A0A2H0LUV8-F1
#
_entry.id   AF-A0A2H0LUV8-F1
#
_cell.length_a   1.000
_cell.length_b   1.000
_cell.length_c   1.000
_cell.angle_alpha   90.00
_cell.angle_beta   90.00
_cell.angle_gamma   90.00
#
_symmetry.space_group_name_H-M   'P 1'
#
loop_
_entity.id
_entity.type
_entity.pdbx_description
1 polymer ?
#
loop_
_entity_poly.entity_id
_entity_poly.type
_entity_poly.pdbx_seq_one_letter_code
_entity_poly.pdbx_strand_id
1 'polypeptide(L)'
;MKKLSKYIFWGICLVILAGCADDLPVKGPYPKVGIASWYDPSLTSPELFKPWGVTSAMRKTDYGKYYQVCNLDNNQCVFVRHNDFGPSAAMYRQGRIIDLSKSAF
;
A
#
# COMPACT_ATOMS: atom_id res chain seq x y z
N MET A 1 -34.74 -35.76 17.87
CA MET A 1 -33.72 -34.69 17.81
C MET A 1 -32.82 -34.89 16.59
N LYS A 2 -33.27 -34.56 15.37
CA LYS A 2 -32.46 -34.72 14.12
C LYS A 2 -32.63 -33.57 13.10
N LYS A 3 -33.50 -32.58 13.38
CA LYS A 3 -33.78 -31.48 12.45
C LYS A 3 -32.87 -30.25 12.61
N LEU A 4 -32.18 -30.11 13.74
CA LEU A 4 -31.34 -28.93 14.04
C LEU A 4 -30.01 -28.91 13.25
N SER A 5 -29.52 -30.07 12.81
CA SER A 5 -28.24 -30.22 12.08
C SER A 5 -28.29 -29.70 10.64
N LYS A 6 -29.45 -29.74 9.97
CA LYS A 6 -29.58 -29.27 8.57
C LYS A 6 -29.49 -27.75 8.43
N TYR A 7 -29.97 -27.01 9.43
CA TYR A 7 -29.96 -25.54 9.39
C TYR A 7 -28.59 -24.95 9.76
N ILE A 8 -27.80 -25.64 10.57
CA ILE A 8 -26.41 -25.25 10.89
C ILE A 8 -25.53 -25.33 9.63
N PHE A 9 -25.73 -26.37 8.80
CA PHE A 9 -24.96 -26.53 7.56
C PHE A 9 -25.34 -25.50 6.47
N TRP A 10 -26.59 -25.03 6.47
CA TRP A 10 -27.05 -24.01 5.51
C TRP A 10 -26.74 -22.57 5.96
N GLY A 11 -26.67 -22.32 7.27
CA GLY A 11 -26.27 -21.02 7.82
C GLY A 11 -24.80 -20.67 7.60
N ILE A 12 -23.91 -21.68 7.54
CA ILE A 12 -22.47 -21.47 7.33
C ILE A 12 -22.15 -21.03 5.88
N CYS A 13 -22.98 -21.40 4.90
CA CYS A 13 -22.78 -21.03 3.49
C CYS A 13 -23.07 -19.53 3.21
N LEU A 14 -23.94 -18.91 4.02
CA LEU A 14 -24.34 -17.50 3.88
C LEU A 14 -23.29 -16.51 4.42
N VAL A 15 -22.36 -16.96 5.27
CA VAL A 15 -21.31 -16.09 5.83
C VAL A 15 -20.10 -15.96 4.89
N ILE A 16 -19.95 -16.87 3.92
CA ILE A 16 -18.79 -16.90 3.02
C ILE A 16 -18.91 -15.88 1.86
N LEU A 17 -20.09 -15.30 1.64
CA LEU A 17 -20.34 -14.36 0.53
C LEU A 17 -20.20 -12.87 0.89
N ALA A 18 -19.91 -12.51 2.14
CA ALA A 18 -19.75 -11.11 2.55
C ALA A 18 -18.30 -10.57 2.39
N GLY A 19 -17.45 -11.27 1.64
CA GLY A 19 -16.03 -10.96 1.50
C GLY A 19 -15.66 -10.21 0.22
N CYS A 20 -16.41 -9.17 -0.16
CA CYS A 20 -15.95 -8.21 -1.18
C CYS A 20 -15.47 -6.97 -0.44
N ALA A 21 -14.16 -6.87 -0.18
CA ALA A 21 -13.59 -5.60 0.25
C ALA A 21 -13.53 -4.69 -0.98
N ASP A 22 -14.30 -3.61 -0.96
CA ASP A 22 -14.37 -2.62 -2.03
C ASP A 22 -13.03 -1.88 -2.16
N ASP A 23 -12.22 -2.21 -3.18
CA ASP A 23 -11.28 -1.25 -3.75
C ASP A 23 -12.10 -0.25 -4.59
N LEU A 24 -12.78 0.69 -3.93
CA LEU A 24 -13.45 1.77 -4.64
C LEU A 24 -12.41 2.49 -5.51
N PRO A 25 -12.66 2.68 -6.82
CA PRO A 25 -11.76 3.45 -7.65
C PRO A 25 -11.65 4.84 -7.05
N VAL A 26 -10.42 5.28 -6.77
CA VAL A 26 -10.16 6.64 -6.31
C VAL A 26 -10.70 7.58 -7.40
N LYS A 27 -11.79 8.29 -7.12
CA LYS A 27 -12.32 9.32 -8.02
C LYS A 27 -11.29 10.45 -8.09
N GLY A 28 -10.58 10.59 -9.20
CA GLY A 28 -9.62 11.67 -9.41
C GLY A 28 -8.58 11.36 -10.49
N PRO A 29 -7.65 12.29 -10.76
CA PRO A 29 -6.59 12.08 -11.75
C PRO A 29 -5.51 11.09 -11.28
N TYR A 30 -5.50 10.75 -9.98
CA TYR A 30 -4.53 9.84 -9.39
C TYR A 30 -5.13 8.44 -9.19
N PRO A 31 -4.47 7.37 -9.66
CA PRO A 31 -4.98 6.01 -9.50
C PRO A 31 -5.01 5.53 -8.05
N LYS A 32 -4.29 6.21 -7.15
CA LYS A 32 -4.25 5.93 -5.72
C LYS A 32 -3.90 7.19 -4.93
N VAL A 33 -4.60 7.42 -3.82
CA VAL A 33 -4.35 8.52 -2.88
C VAL A 33 -4.22 7.94 -1.48
N GLY A 34 -3.31 8.49 -0.68
CA GLY A 34 -3.07 8.04 0.70
C GLY A 34 -1.94 8.81 1.35
N ILE A 35 -1.60 8.42 2.57
CA ILE A 35 -0.57 9.06 3.38
C ILE A 35 0.81 8.61 2.89
N ALA A 36 1.72 9.56 2.78
CA ALA A 36 3.14 9.33 2.61
C ALA A 36 3.88 9.52 3.94
N SER A 37 4.98 8.80 4.12
CA SER A 37 5.98 9.05 5.16
C SER A 37 7.36 8.92 4.52
N TRP A 38 8.43 9.01 5.31
CA TRP A 38 9.78 8.76 4.85
C TRP A 38 10.50 7.67 5.64
N TYR A 39 11.56 7.12 5.05
CA TYR A 39 12.49 6.18 5.69
C TYR A 39 13.96 6.61 5.44
N ASP A 40 14.88 6.06 6.22
CA ASP A 40 16.31 6.22 5.99
C ASP A 40 16.83 5.02 5.18
N PRO A 41 17.16 5.18 3.88
CA PRO A 41 17.55 4.04 3.06
C PRO A 41 18.86 3.40 3.49
N SER A 42 19.69 4.10 4.27
CA SER A 42 20.95 3.55 4.80
C SER A 42 20.72 2.47 5.86
N LEU A 43 19.53 2.43 6.45
CA LEU A 43 19.17 1.50 7.53
C LEU A 43 18.29 0.33 7.06
N THR A 44 17.66 0.43 5.89
CA THR A 44 16.61 -0.52 5.48
C THR A 44 16.82 -1.16 4.11
N SER A 45 17.59 -0.56 3.20
CA SER A 45 17.69 -1.04 1.82
C SER A 45 18.67 -2.22 1.67
N PRO A 46 18.27 -3.33 1.02
CA PRO A 46 19.18 -4.41 0.64
C PRO A 46 20.06 -4.06 -0.58
N GLU A 47 19.69 -3.05 -1.37
CA GLU A 47 20.56 -2.51 -2.42
C GLU A 47 21.64 -1.61 -1.79
N LEU A 48 22.86 -1.64 -2.36
CA LEU A 48 23.94 -0.70 -2.01
C LEU A 48 23.37 0.72 -1.91
N PHE A 49 23.41 1.27 -0.69
CA PHE A 49 22.91 2.61 -0.39
C PHE A 49 23.55 3.62 -1.34
N LYS A 50 22.73 4.19 -2.23
CA LYS A 50 23.10 5.38 -3.00
C LYS A 50 22.52 6.57 -2.25
N PRO A 51 23.35 7.47 -1.67
CA PRO A 51 22.87 8.61 -0.88
C PRO A 51 21.90 9.54 -1.64
N TRP A 52 22.00 9.53 -2.97
CA TRP A 52 21.17 10.29 -3.90
C TRP A 52 19.96 9.50 -4.42
N GLY A 53 19.66 8.34 -3.84
CA GLY A 53 18.56 7.48 -4.25
C GLY A 53 17.22 8.16 -3.99
N VAL A 54 16.56 8.60 -5.05
CA VAL A 54 15.16 9.03 -5.03
C VAL A 54 14.31 7.76 -5.13
N THR A 55 13.99 7.17 -3.98
CA THR A 55 13.44 5.81 -3.85
C THR A 55 12.18 5.76 -2.99
N SER A 56 11.50 4.61 -3.00
CA SER A 56 10.25 4.40 -2.27
C SER A 56 10.04 2.94 -1.85
N ALA A 57 9.37 2.76 -0.72
CA ALA A 57 8.84 1.49 -0.25
C ALA A 57 7.33 1.43 -0.52
N MET A 58 6.86 0.37 -1.20
CA MET A 58 5.45 0.18 -1.56
C MET A 58 4.99 -1.27 -1.36
N ARG A 59 3.69 -1.49 -1.05
CA ARG A 59 3.10 -2.83 -0.91
C ARG A 59 2.75 -3.37 -2.28
N LYS A 60 3.77 -3.48 -3.13
CA LYS A 60 3.72 -4.02 -4.48
C LYS A 60 4.95 -4.91 -4.68
N THR A 61 4.91 -5.77 -5.68
CA THR A 61 6.01 -6.68 -6.02
C THR A 61 6.71 -6.29 -7.33
N ASP A 62 6.43 -5.10 -7.86
CA ASP A 62 7.00 -4.59 -9.10
C ASP A 62 8.20 -3.66 -8.86
N TYR A 63 9.23 -4.20 -8.21
CA TYR A 63 10.47 -3.49 -7.92
C TYR A 63 11.17 -2.99 -9.19
N GLY A 64 11.94 -1.92 -9.05
CA GLY A 64 12.70 -1.27 -10.12
C GLY A 64 11.88 -0.30 -10.97
N LYS A 65 10.54 -0.31 -10.87
CA LYS A 65 9.68 0.67 -11.55
C LYS A 65 9.78 2.05 -10.93
N TYR A 66 9.44 3.05 -11.73
CA TYR A 66 9.32 4.43 -11.30
C TYR A 66 7.85 4.83 -11.14
N TYR A 67 7.59 5.61 -10.10
CA TYR A 67 6.28 6.17 -9.80
C TYR A 67 6.38 7.68 -9.65
N GLN A 68 5.40 8.40 -10.20
CA GLN A 68 5.21 9.81 -9.88
C GLN A 68 4.40 9.91 -8.60
N VAL A 69 4.92 10.64 -7.62
CA VAL A 69 4.26 10.91 -6.35
C VAL A 69 4.04 12.40 -6.27
N CYS A 70 2.80 12.81 -6.09
CA CYS A 70 2.44 14.22 -5.98
C CYS A 70 1.94 14.51 -4.57
N ASN A 71 2.52 15.53 -3.95
CA ASN A 71 1.98 16.10 -2.72
C ASN A 71 0.78 16.99 -3.10
N LEU A 72 -0.40 16.61 -2.63
CA LEU A 72 -1.66 17.27 -2.98
C LEU A 72 -1.83 18.62 -2.29
N ASP A 73 -1.10 18.88 -1.21
CA ASP A 73 -1.18 20.14 -0.46
C ASP A 73 -0.45 21.28 -1.19
N ASN A 74 0.62 20.96 -1.92
CA ASN A 74 1.47 21.96 -2.58
C ASN A 74 1.65 21.73 -4.10
N ASN A 75 1.00 20.71 -4.66
CA ASN A 75 1.05 20.31 -6.08
C ASN A 75 2.46 19.98 -6.61
N GLN A 76 3.44 19.75 -5.74
CA GLN A 76 4.77 19.31 -6.15
C GLN A 76 4.78 17.81 -6.38
N CYS A 77 5.54 17.36 -7.38
CA CYS A 77 5.67 15.94 -7.69
C CYS A 77 7.13 15.53 -7.82
N VAL A 78 7.41 14.27 -7.50
CA VAL A 78 8.73 13.64 -7.63
C VAL A 78 8.59 12.26 -8.28
N PHE A 79 9.55 11.87 -9.12
CA PHE A 79 9.66 10.52 -9.64
C PHE A 79 10.56 9.69 -8.76
N VAL A 80 10.04 8.58 -8.21
CA VAL A 80 10.76 7.72 -7.26
C VAL A 80 10.85 6.29 -7.79
N ARG A 81 11.98 5.63 -7.56
CA ARG A 81 12.15 4.19 -7.86
C ARG A 81 11.60 3.34 -6.72
N HIS A 82 10.78 2.35 -7.03
CA HIS A 82 10.29 1.36 -6.07
C HIS A 82 11.37 0.31 -5.82
N ASN A 83 11.95 0.28 -4.62
CA ASN A 83 13.09 -0.59 -4.30
C ASN A 83 12.93 -1.37 -3.00
N ASP A 84 11.87 -1.13 -2.24
CA ASP A 84 11.65 -1.75 -0.94
C ASP A 84 10.17 -2.09 -0.71
N PHE A 85 9.90 -3.05 0.17
CA PHE A 85 8.55 -3.48 0.51
C PHE A 85 8.07 -2.79 1.79
N GLY A 86 6.96 -2.09 1.71
CA GLY A 86 6.36 -1.40 2.85
C GLY A 86 5.17 -0.56 2.43
N PRO A 87 4.49 0.19 3.31
CA PRO A 87 4.63 0.18 4.76
C PRO A 87 4.17 -1.16 5.37
N SER A 88 4.32 -1.28 6.70
CA SER A 88 3.79 -2.43 7.45
C SER A 88 2.29 -2.61 7.20
N ALA A 89 1.78 -3.84 7.34
CA ALA A 89 0.35 -4.12 7.13
C ALA A 89 -0.58 -3.32 8.06
N ALA A 90 -0.09 -2.91 9.24
CA ALA A 90 -0.82 -2.03 10.15
C ALA A 90 -0.89 -0.59 9.59
N MET A 91 0.24 -0.02 9.19
CA MET A 91 0.31 1.34 8.63
C MET A 91 -0.45 1.47 7.31
N TYR A 92 -0.38 0.44 6.48
CA TYR A 92 -1.12 0.40 5.23
C TYR A 92 -2.63 0.45 5.42
N ARG A 93 -3.16 -0.28 6.42
CA ARG A 93 -4.58 -0.22 6.79
C ARG A 93 -4.99 1.12 7.40
N GLN A 94 -4.04 1.89 7.93
CA GLN A 94 -4.24 3.26 8.42
C GLN A 94 -4.15 4.31 7.29
N GLY A 95 -4.01 3.88 6.03
CA GLY A 95 -4.00 4.75 4.86
C GLY A 95 -2.61 5.17 4.40
N ARG A 96 -1.52 4.70 5.02
CA ARG A 96 -0.16 4.96 4.52
C ARG A 96 0.16 4.04 3.33
N ILE A 97 0.34 4.62 2.15
CA ILE A 97 0.46 3.83 0.92
C ILE A 97 1.89 3.77 0.36
N ILE A 98 2.77 4.64 0.85
CA ILE A 98 4.16 4.78 0.38
C ILE A 98 5.04 5.36 1.48
N ASP A 99 6.27 4.85 1.60
CA ASP A 99 7.35 5.49 2.36
C ASP A 99 8.42 5.97 1.36
N LEU A 100 8.73 7.26 1.34
CA LEU A 100 9.73 7.88 0.44
C LEU A 100 11.12 7.89 1.09
N SER A 101 12.19 7.94 0.30
CA SER A 101 13.49 8.32 0.85
C SER A 101 13.47 9.77 1.34
N LYS A 102 14.29 10.11 2.35
CA LYS A 102 14.43 11.50 2.84
C LYS A 102 14.75 12.54 1.75
N SER A 103 15.43 12.14 0.68
CA SER A 103 15.75 13.02 -0.45
C SER A 103 14.55 13.30 -1.36
N ALA A 104 13.47 12.54 -1.22
CA ALA A 104 12.26 12.62 -2.04
C ALA A 104 11.02 13.14 -1.29
N PHE A 105 11.04 13.16 0.04
CA PHE A 105 9.94 13.61 0.90
C PHE A 105 10.02 15.13 1.16
#